data_AF-A0A9D0YVV5-F1
#
_entry.id   AF-A0A9D0YVV5-F1
#
_cell.length_a   1.000
_cell.length_b   1.000
_cell.length_c   1.000
_cell.angle_alpha   90.00
_cell.angle_beta   90.00
_cell.angle_gamma   90.00
#
_symmetry.space_group_name_H-M   'P 1'
#
loop_
_entity.id
_entity.type
_entity.pdbx_description
1 polymer ?
#
loop_
_entity_poly.entity_id
_entity_poly.type
_entity_poly.pdbx_seq_one_letter_code
_entity_poly.pdbx_strand_id
1 'polypeptide(L)'
;MNGAYLVNPSDEPDSIFAAKINMPQDSALRVYRVSFLAPQTYAMRLEVGNFNTLDKTYDVFGDEVYFIKYNRKDSVEAPNSSRHFITFLTHEAFHYYMQNQWSDGSRFTGELSENDIDLMAEEYDALAGIQAELLRDSPSRETLLGYADAYVRAVEQRLEANPEYVQSELSMETVEGTAQYVGIRASRIVGYDYGVMYFDNTSNVSIAEVIPMFRSGGIDESFLSDRMPYETGALLCCLLDAVGAQGWQERLNAQTLENTTTLHAVVKEYLAGV
;
A
#
# COMPACT_ATOMS: atom_id res chain seq x y z
N MET A 1 -15.16 17.10 -19.64
CA MET A 1 -15.01 18.13 -18.58
C MET A 1 -15.73 17.59 -17.37
N ASN A 2 -14.96 17.06 -16.42
CA ASN A 2 -15.51 16.12 -15.46
C ASN A 2 -15.84 16.90 -14.18
N GLY A 3 -17.10 16.84 -13.76
CA GLY A 3 -17.51 17.35 -12.46
C GLY A 3 -16.86 16.55 -11.33
N ALA A 4 -17.00 17.03 -10.10
CA ALA A 4 -16.57 16.31 -8.92
C ALA A 4 -17.74 15.50 -8.33
N TYR A 5 -17.43 14.58 -7.44
CA TYR A 5 -18.41 13.89 -6.61
C TYR A 5 -18.07 14.14 -5.15
N LEU A 6 -19.07 14.57 -4.38
CA LEU A 6 -18.99 14.71 -2.94
C LEU A 6 -19.68 13.49 -2.32
N VAL A 7 -18.95 12.74 -1.51
CA VAL A 7 -19.39 11.48 -0.92
C VAL A 7 -19.52 11.67 0.58
N ASN A 8 -20.68 11.31 1.12
CA ASN A 8 -21.03 11.37 2.54
C ASN A 8 -20.77 12.74 3.20
N PRO A 9 -21.21 13.87 2.60
CA PRO A 9 -21.12 15.16 3.30
C PRO A 9 -21.92 15.12 4.60
N SER A 10 -21.50 15.85 5.64
CA SER A 10 -22.16 15.84 6.95
C SER A 10 -23.62 16.26 6.79
N ASP A 11 -23.83 17.38 6.09
CA ASP A 11 -25.12 17.95 5.76
C ASP A 11 -25.46 17.85 4.27
N GLU A 12 -26.73 18.01 3.92
CA GLU A 12 -27.12 18.12 2.51
C GLU A 12 -26.62 19.46 1.93
N PRO A 13 -25.81 19.47 0.85
CA PRO A 13 -25.29 20.71 0.31
C PRO A 13 -26.40 21.64 -0.20
N ASP A 14 -26.56 22.81 0.43
CA ASP A 14 -27.47 23.86 -0.03
C ASP A 14 -26.80 24.69 -1.14
N SER A 15 -26.71 24.12 -2.34
CA SER A 15 -26.06 24.79 -3.47
C SER A 15 -26.64 24.40 -4.82
N ILE A 16 -26.83 25.38 -5.70
CA ILE A 16 -27.15 25.16 -7.12
C ILE A 16 -26.06 24.41 -7.89
N PHE A 17 -24.85 24.31 -7.31
CA PHE A 17 -23.73 23.59 -7.91
C PHE A 17 -23.67 22.13 -7.49
N ALA A 18 -24.54 21.66 -6.59
CA ALA A 18 -24.59 20.28 -6.15
C ALA A 18 -25.94 19.65 -6.51
N ALA A 19 -25.91 18.40 -6.97
CA ALA A 19 -27.12 17.63 -7.25
C ALA A 19 -26.97 16.21 -6.70
N LYS A 20 -27.93 15.78 -5.87
CA LYS A 20 -27.94 14.45 -5.28
C LYS A 20 -28.07 13.37 -6.36
N ILE A 21 -27.29 12.31 -6.23
CA ILE A 21 -27.35 11.12 -7.07
C ILE A 21 -28.21 10.08 -6.36
N ASN A 22 -29.13 9.46 -7.11
CA ASN A 22 -29.90 8.33 -6.62
C ASN A 22 -29.00 7.11 -6.57
N MET A 23 -28.58 6.72 -5.36
CA MET A 23 -27.80 5.51 -5.14
C MET A 23 -28.72 4.27 -5.14
N PRO A 24 -28.17 3.06 -5.39
CA PRO A 24 -28.88 1.80 -5.17
C PRO A 24 -29.51 1.74 -3.76
N GLN A 25 -30.65 1.08 -3.62
CA GLN A 25 -31.42 1.06 -2.37
C GLN A 25 -30.66 0.48 -1.17
N ASP A 26 -29.70 -0.40 -1.44
CA ASP A 26 -28.81 -1.06 -0.48
C ASP A 26 -27.52 -0.27 -0.20
N SER A 27 -27.31 0.87 -0.87
CA SER A 27 -26.15 1.71 -0.62
C SER A 27 -26.35 2.61 0.59
N ALA A 28 -25.41 2.57 1.53
CA ALA A 28 -25.36 3.52 2.65
C ALA A 28 -24.79 4.90 2.25
N LEU A 29 -24.32 5.06 0.99
CA LEU A 29 -23.64 6.27 0.56
C LEU A 29 -24.62 7.39 0.20
N ARG A 30 -24.28 8.62 0.60
CA ARG A 30 -24.90 9.86 0.10
C ARG A 30 -23.96 10.50 -0.90
N VAL A 31 -24.30 10.47 -2.18
CA VAL A 31 -23.41 11.02 -3.23
C VAL A 31 -24.07 12.20 -3.91
N TYR A 32 -23.31 13.28 -4.08
CA TYR A 32 -23.70 14.48 -4.79
C TYR A 32 -22.76 14.72 -5.95
N ARG A 33 -23.31 14.92 -7.15
CA ARG A 33 -22.53 15.44 -8.28
C ARG A 33 -22.32 16.93 -8.04
N VAL A 34 -21.07 17.35 -8.03
CA VAL A 34 -20.67 18.75 -7.91
C VAL A 34 -20.26 19.26 -9.29
N SER A 35 -20.91 20.34 -9.71
CA SER A 35 -20.68 21.00 -10.99
C SER A 35 -19.22 21.41 -11.12
N PHE A 36 -18.69 21.32 -12.35
CA PHE A 36 -17.36 21.84 -12.62
C PHE A 36 -17.30 23.38 -12.42
N LEU A 37 -18.42 24.08 -12.31
CA LEU A 37 -18.44 25.51 -12.03
C LEU A 37 -18.43 25.86 -10.53
N ALA A 38 -18.48 24.87 -9.63
CA ALA A 38 -18.46 25.09 -8.19
C ALA A 38 -17.14 25.75 -7.75
N PRO A 39 -17.15 27.00 -7.26
CA PRO A 39 -15.93 27.72 -6.87
C PRO A 39 -15.12 27.01 -5.79
N GLN A 40 -15.79 26.30 -4.87
CA GLN A 40 -15.19 25.54 -3.77
C GLN A 40 -14.20 24.48 -4.26
N THR A 41 -14.40 23.97 -5.49
CA THR A 41 -13.55 22.90 -6.03
C THR A 41 -12.39 23.40 -6.88
N TYR A 42 -12.25 24.72 -7.05
CA TYR A 42 -11.26 25.30 -7.96
C TYR A 42 -9.82 25.09 -7.47
N ALA A 43 -9.58 25.28 -6.16
CA ALA A 43 -8.27 25.11 -5.54
C ALA A 43 -7.76 23.67 -5.73
N MET A 44 -8.59 22.66 -5.42
CA MET A 44 -8.23 21.25 -5.58
C MET A 44 -7.83 20.90 -7.02
N ARG A 45 -8.43 21.53 -8.03
CA ARG A 45 -8.09 21.27 -9.44
C ARG A 45 -6.74 21.85 -9.84
N LEU A 46 -6.35 22.96 -9.23
CA LEU A 46 -5.08 23.62 -9.48
C LEU A 46 -3.92 22.96 -8.72
N GLU A 47 -4.21 22.07 -7.77
CA GLU A 47 -3.16 21.26 -7.14
C GLU A 47 -2.36 20.48 -8.18
N VAL A 48 -1.05 20.41 -8.00
CA VAL A 48 -0.19 19.58 -8.85
C VAL A 48 -0.40 18.10 -8.52
N GLY A 49 -0.64 17.78 -7.24
CA GLY A 49 -0.93 16.44 -6.74
C GLY A 49 -2.33 15.94 -7.08
N ASN A 50 -2.52 14.63 -6.90
CA ASN A 50 -3.80 13.95 -7.12
C ASN A 50 -4.62 13.78 -5.84
N PHE A 51 -4.10 14.15 -4.69
CA PHE A 51 -4.79 14.08 -3.40
C PHE A 51 -4.26 15.17 -2.47
N ASN A 52 -4.90 15.37 -1.33
CA ASN A 52 -4.43 16.30 -0.29
C ASN A 52 -3.40 15.62 0.62
N THR A 53 -2.29 16.34 0.86
CA THR A 53 -1.27 15.96 1.84
C THR A 53 -1.74 16.28 3.26
N LEU A 54 -1.08 15.70 4.28
CA LEU A 54 -1.46 15.87 5.70
C LEU A 54 -1.55 17.33 6.16
N ASP A 55 -0.80 18.24 5.54
CA ASP A 55 -0.74 19.66 5.86
C ASP A 55 -1.76 20.53 5.09
N LYS A 56 -2.54 19.94 4.17
CA LYS A 56 -3.50 20.65 3.33
C LYS A 56 -4.92 20.15 3.54
N THR A 57 -5.80 21.07 3.88
CA THR A 57 -7.24 20.81 4.01
C THR A 57 -8.03 21.65 3.00
N TYR A 58 -9.17 21.12 2.58
CA TYR A 58 -10.08 21.78 1.64
C TYR A 58 -11.49 21.74 2.19
N ASP A 59 -12.22 22.84 2.08
CA ASP A 59 -13.63 22.91 2.42
C ASP A 59 -14.48 22.83 1.16
N VAL A 60 -15.48 21.97 1.17
CA VAL A 60 -16.52 21.91 0.14
C VAL A 60 -17.89 21.88 0.80
N PHE A 61 -18.59 23.00 0.71
CA PHE A 61 -19.94 23.18 1.28
C PHE A 61 -19.99 22.98 2.80
N GLY A 62 -18.94 23.39 3.53
CA GLY A 62 -18.88 23.31 5.00
C GLY A 62 -18.30 22.00 5.54
N ASP A 63 -17.91 21.08 4.67
CA ASP A 63 -17.21 19.85 5.03
C ASP A 63 -15.71 19.97 4.67
N GLU A 64 -14.84 19.60 5.60
CA GLU A 64 -13.44 19.32 5.29
C GLU A 64 -13.38 18.00 4.50
N VAL A 65 -12.77 18.03 3.31
CA VAL A 65 -12.75 16.89 2.39
C VAL A 65 -11.34 16.37 2.13
N TYR A 66 -11.24 15.04 2.12
CA TYR A 66 -10.15 14.33 1.45
C TYR A 66 -10.53 14.12 -0.02
N PHE A 67 -9.67 14.54 -0.95
CA PHE A 67 -9.97 14.44 -2.38
C PHE A 67 -9.00 13.50 -3.10
N ILE A 68 -9.51 12.82 -4.13
CA ILE A 68 -8.69 12.13 -5.13
C ILE A 68 -9.08 12.60 -6.53
N LYS A 69 -8.08 12.94 -7.33
CA LYS A 69 -8.21 13.11 -8.78
C LYS A 69 -8.10 11.76 -9.44
N TYR A 70 -9.01 11.52 -10.37
CA TYR A 70 -9.04 10.28 -11.14
C TYR A 70 -9.27 10.59 -12.61
N ASN A 71 -8.87 9.66 -13.47
CA ASN A 71 -9.18 9.72 -14.88
C ASN A 71 -9.63 8.35 -15.37
N ARG A 72 -10.37 8.32 -16.48
CA ARG A 72 -10.97 7.07 -16.96
C ARG A 72 -9.91 6.03 -17.36
N LYS A 73 -8.86 6.46 -18.06
CA LYS A 73 -7.82 5.56 -18.59
C LYS A 73 -7.10 4.84 -17.45
N ASP A 74 -6.56 5.60 -16.50
CA ASP A 74 -5.70 5.02 -15.46
C ASP A 74 -6.50 4.52 -14.25
N SER A 75 -7.58 5.20 -13.88
CA SER A 75 -8.30 4.92 -12.63
C SER A 75 -9.50 3.98 -12.80
N VAL A 76 -9.90 3.65 -14.03
CA VAL A 76 -11.08 2.79 -14.28
C VAL A 76 -10.76 1.68 -15.29
N GLU A 77 -10.02 1.98 -16.35
CA GLU A 77 -9.82 1.04 -17.46
C GLU A 77 -8.49 0.27 -17.40
N ALA A 78 -7.48 0.79 -16.71
CA ALA A 78 -6.18 0.14 -16.60
C ALA A 78 -6.30 -1.19 -15.84
N PRO A 79 -5.85 -2.32 -16.42
CA PRO A 79 -5.74 -3.57 -15.69
C PRO A 79 -4.56 -3.53 -14.72
N ASN A 80 -4.63 -4.30 -13.64
CA ASN A 80 -3.51 -4.60 -12.75
C ASN A 80 -2.76 -3.37 -12.17
N SER A 81 -3.42 -2.21 -12.09
CA SER A 81 -2.76 -0.93 -11.81
C SER A 81 -3.04 -0.45 -10.40
N SER A 82 -1.99 -0.03 -9.69
CA SER A 82 -2.12 0.67 -8.39
C SER A 82 -2.92 1.97 -8.50
N ARG A 83 -3.01 2.53 -9.71
CA ARG A 83 -3.74 3.77 -10.02
C ARG A 83 -5.25 3.58 -10.18
N HIS A 84 -5.73 2.34 -10.19
CA HIS A 84 -7.16 2.07 -10.22
C HIS A 84 -7.85 2.72 -9.01
N PHE A 85 -9.05 3.28 -9.22
CA PHE A 85 -9.63 4.27 -8.32
C PHE A 85 -9.74 3.79 -6.88
N ILE A 86 -10.27 2.57 -6.67
CA ILE A 86 -10.44 2.03 -5.33
C ILE A 86 -9.09 1.77 -4.66
N THR A 87 -8.13 1.23 -5.42
CA THR A 87 -6.80 0.84 -4.97
C THR A 87 -6.06 2.06 -4.47
N PHE A 88 -5.97 3.10 -5.33
CA PHE A 88 -5.32 4.35 -5.03
C PHE A 88 -6.02 5.11 -3.91
N LEU A 89 -7.36 5.20 -3.94
CA LEU A 89 -8.14 5.85 -2.88
C LEU A 89 -7.84 5.28 -1.52
N THR A 90 -7.88 3.95 -1.37
CA THR A 90 -7.70 3.34 -0.06
C THR A 90 -6.24 3.32 0.40
N HIS A 91 -5.28 3.25 -0.52
CA HIS A 91 -3.85 3.40 -0.22
C HIS A 91 -3.57 4.76 0.40
N GLU A 92 -3.93 5.83 -0.31
CA GLU A 92 -3.63 7.19 0.13
C GLU A 92 -4.51 7.63 1.31
N ALA A 93 -5.76 7.15 1.40
CA ALA A 93 -6.59 7.38 2.57
C ALA A 93 -6.05 6.66 3.82
N PHE A 94 -5.41 5.51 3.67
CA PHE A 94 -4.78 4.81 4.80
C PHE A 94 -3.60 5.62 5.35
N HIS A 95 -2.73 6.13 4.48
CA HIS A 95 -1.69 7.10 4.86
C HIS A 95 -2.27 8.28 5.63
N TYR A 96 -3.33 8.89 5.09
CA TYR A 96 -3.93 10.10 5.64
C TYR A 96 -4.61 9.89 7.00
N TYR A 97 -5.43 8.83 7.14
CA TYR A 97 -6.28 8.64 8.32
C TYR A 97 -5.68 7.71 9.39
N MET A 98 -4.81 6.78 9.03
CA MET A 98 -4.31 5.75 9.95
C MET A 98 -2.83 5.93 10.32
N GLN A 99 -1.99 6.34 9.37
CA GLN A 99 -0.53 6.39 9.55
C GLN A 99 0.01 7.77 9.92
N ASN A 100 -0.87 8.72 10.25
CA ASN A 100 -0.49 10.09 10.58
C ASN A 100 0.40 10.25 11.84
N GLN A 101 0.54 9.20 12.66
CA GLN A 101 1.41 9.17 13.85
C GLN A 101 2.53 8.12 13.74
N TRP A 102 2.67 7.45 12.60
CA TRP A 102 3.74 6.47 12.39
C TRP A 102 5.05 7.21 12.10
N SER A 103 6.18 6.57 12.40
CA SER A 103 7.47 7.07 11.91
C SER A 103 7.47 7.10 10.39
N ASP A 104 8.10 8.11 9.82
CA ASP A 104 8.07 8.34 8.38
C ASP A 104 8.68 7.17 7.60
N GLY A 105 7.96 6.70 6.59
CA GLY A 105 8.39 5.70 5.60
C GLY A 105 9.05 6.35 4.40
N SER A 106 9.87 7.37 4.66
CA SER A 106 10.47 8.22 3.64
C SER A 106 11.28 7.42 2.63
N ARG A 107 11.35 7.93 1.40
CA ARG A 107 12.28 7.42 0.39
C ARG A 107 13.70 7.42 0.95
N PHE A 108 14.42 6.35 0.68
CA PHE A 108 15.78 6.15 1.17
C PHE A 108 16.72 5.81 0.02
N THR A 109 17.99 6.05 0.27
CA THR A 109 19.10 5.74 -0.64
C THR A 109 20.25 5.23 0.19
N GLY A 110 21.02 4.30 -0.33
CA GLY A 110 22.24 3.83 0.31
C GLY A 110 23.02 2.96 -0.66
N GLU A 111 24.32 2.84 -0.43
CA GLU A 111 25.16 1.98 -1.27
C GLU A 111 24.91 0.51 -0.92
N LEU A 112 24.73 -0.31 -1.95
CA LEU A 112 24.64 -1.76 -1.85
C LEU A 112 25.93 -2.39 -2.38
N SER A 113 26.60 -3.17 -1.55
CA SER A 113 27.68 -4.05 -1.98
C SER A 113 27.13 -5.32 -2.63
N GLU A 114 27.96 -6.06 -3.37
CA GLU A 114 27.54 -7.38 -3.89
C GLU A 114 27.08 -8.34 -2.79
N ASN A 115 27.67 -8.25 -1.60
CA ASN A 115 27.24 -9.05 -0.45
C ASN A 115 25.83 -8.66 0.03
N ASP A 116 25.49 -7.37 -0.01
CA ASP A 116 24.13 -6.91 0.32
C ASP A 116 23.11 -7.44 -0.69
N ILE A 117 23.48 -7.47 -1.98
CA ILE A 117 22.65 -8.03 -3.05
C ILE A 117 22.49 -9.55 -2.91
N ASP A 118 23.56 -10.28 -2.55
CA ASP A 118 23.49 -11.72 -2.27
C ASP A 118 22.54 -12.03 -1.11
N LEU A 119 22.66 -11.31 0.01
CA LEU A 119 21.77 -11.49 1.17
C LEU A 119 20.32 -11.08 0.86
N MET A 120 20.12 -10.03 0.06
CA MET A 120 18.80 -9.65 -0.44
C MET A 120 18.19 -10.76 -1.33
N ALA A 121 19.00 -11.47 -2.12
CA ALA A 121 18.53 -12.62 -2.89
C ALA A 121 18.01 -13.75 -2.00
N GLU A 122 18.69 -14.03 -0.88
CA GLU A 122 18.22 -15.04 0.09
C GLU A 122 16.87 -14.66 0.71
N GLU A 123 16.69 -13.39 1.06
CA GLU A 123 15.40 -12.89 1.52
C GLU A 123 14.32 -13.02 0.45
N TYR A 124 14.63 -12.63 -0.78
CA TYR A 124 13.68 -12.65 -1.89
C TYR A 124 13.28 -14.07 -2.28
N ASP A 125 14.16 -15.05 -2.11
CA ASP A 125 13.82 -16.47 -2.27
C ASP A 125 12.82 -16.93 -1.19
N ALA A 126 12.99 -16.51 0.07
CA ALA A 126 12.05 -16.80 1.14
C ALA A 126 10.68 -16.13 0.89
N LEU A 127 10.68 -14.86 0.48
CA LEU A 127 9.48 -14.12 0.10
C LEU A 127 8.79 -14.74 -1.13
N ALA A 128 9.54 -15.19 -2.14
CA ALA A 128 8.99 -15.90 -3.29
C ALA A 128 8.32 -17.23 -2.87
N GLY A 129 8.87 -17.92 -1.87
CA GLY A 129 8.24 -19.10 -1.25
C GLY A 129 6.90 -18.77 -0.59
N ILE A 130 6.83 -17.68 0.17
CA ILE A 130 5.57 -17.15 0.76
C ILE A 130 4.58 -16.82 -0.36
N GLN A 131 5.00 -16.07 -1.37
CA GLN A 131 4.17 -15.65 -2.50
C GLN A 131 3.58 -16.86 -3.23
N ALA A 132 4.42 -17.84 -3.59
CA ALA A 132 3.99 -19.04 -4.30
C ALA A 132 3.00 -19.87 -3.48
N GLU A 133 3.21 -19.98 -2.16
CA GLU A 133 2.30 -20.72 -1.29
C GLU A 133 0.95 -20.02 -1.11
N LEU A 134 0.95 -18.68 -0.98
CA LEU A 134 -0.28 -17.87 -0.88
C LEU A 134 -1.13 -17.89 -2.16
N LEU A 135 -0.51 -18.10 -3.33
CA LEU A 135 -1.22 -18.20 -4.61
C LEU A 135 -1.91 -19.55 -4.84
N ARG A 136 -1.72 -20.53 -3.95
CA ARG A 136 -2.37 -21.85 -4.06
C ARG A 136 -3.83 -21.79 -3.60
N ASP A 137 -4.65 -22.68 -4.16
CA ASP A 137 -6.05 -22.84 -3.73
C ASP A 137 -6.21 -23.22 -2.24
N SER A 138 -5.18 -23.84 -1.67
CA SER A 138 -5.15 -24.25 -0.26
C SER A 138 -3.74 -24.09 0.30
N PRO A 139 -3.38 -22.87 0.76
CA PRO A 139 -2.07 -22.60 1.37
C PRO A 139 -1.87 -23.40 2.65
N SER A 140 -0.68 -23.97 2.81
CA SER A 140 -0.22 -24.68 3.98
C SER A 140 0.35 -23.70 5.00
N ARG A 141 -0.31 -23.60 6.16
CA ARG A 141 0.19 -22.77 7.27
C ARG A 141 1.60 -23.18 7.70
N GLU A 142 1.91 -24.49 7.75
CA GLU A 142 3.24 -24.97 8.12
C GLU A 142 4.31 -24.50 7.11
N THR A 143 4.01 -24.60 5.82
CA THR A 143 4.91 -24.16 4.75
C THR A 143 5.14 -22.64 4.79
N LEU A 144 4.07 -21.86 5.00
CA LEU A 144 4.15 -20.41 5.18
C LEU A 144 5.04 -20.03 6.36
N LEU A 145 4.90 -20.71 7.50
CA LEU A 145 5.74 -20.46 8.67
C LEU A 145 7.21 -20.84 8.43
N GLY A 146 7.47 -21.91 7.66
CA GLY A 146 8.82 -22.29 7.26
C GLY A 146 9.51 -21.20 6.43
N TYR A 147 8.80 -20.62 5.46
CA TYR A 147 9.35 -19.51 4.69
C TYR A 147 9.41 -18.20 5.48
N ALA A 148 8.47 -17.94 6.39
CA ALA A 148 8.52 -16.78 7.29
C ALA A 148 9.77 -16.82 8.20
N ASP A 149 10.12 -17.99 8.71
CA ASP A 149 11.34 -18.19 9.50
C ASP A 149 12.62 -17.99 8.65
N ALA A 150 12.61 -18.44 7.40
CA ALA A 150 13.71 -18.17 6.47
C ALA A 150 13.84 -16.66 6.15
N TYR A 151 12.71 -15.96 5.93
CA TYR A 151 12.66 -14.52 5.74
C TYR A 151 13.26 -13.77 6.94
N VAL A 152 12.82 -14.07 8.16
CA VAL A 152 13.37 -13.43 9.39
C VAL A 152 14.86 -13.66 9.51
N ARG A 153 15.35 -14.88 9.25
CA ARG A 153 16.79 -15.18 9.30
C ARG A 153 17.60 -14.41 8.25
N ALA A 154 17.07 -14.23 7.04
CA ALA A 154 17.73 -13.45 6.00
C ALA A 154 17.79 -11.95 6.36
N VAL A 155 16.67 -11.38 6.83
CA VAL A 155 16.61 -9.96 7.27
C VAL A 155 17.58 -9.69 8.41
N GLU A 156 17.70 -10.59 9.39
CA GLU A 156 18.65 -10.42 10.50
C GLU A 156 20.11 -10.41 10.01
N GLN A 157 20.46 -11.25 9.03
CA GLN A 157 21.79 -11.23 8.41
C GLN A 157 22.03 -9.94 7.63
N ARG A 158 21.02 -9.45 6.90
CA ARG A 158 21.09 -8.16 6.19
C ARG A 158 21.27 -7.00 7.19
N LEU A 159 20.57 -7.01 8.32
CA LEU A 159 20.71 -6.01 9.38
C LEU A 159 22.12 -5.99 9.98
N GLU A 160 22.77 -7.16 10.13
CA GLU A 160 24.17 -7.23 10.58
C GLU A 160 25.15 -6.67 9.54
N ALA A 161 24.88 -6.90 8.25
CA ALA A 161 25.74 -6.48 7.16
C ALA A 161 25.62 -4.98 6.83
N ASN A 162 24.38 -4.46 6.75
CA ASN A 162 24.08 -3.09 6.35
C ASN A 162 22.87 -2.52 7.14
N PRO A 163 23.07 -2.21 8.44
CA PRO A 163 21.96 -1.85 9.33
C PRO A 163 21.22 -0.58 8.89
N GLU A 164 21.92 0.43 8.37
CA GLU A 164 21.30 1.71 8.01
C GLU A 164 20.36 1.57 6.80
N TYR A 165 20.82 0.86 5.76
CA TYR A 165 20.00 0.58 4.58
C TYR A 165 18.75 -0.23 4.97
N VAL A 166 18.96 -1.33 5.69
CA VAL A 166 17.88 -2.29 5.99
C VAL A 166 16.88 -1.70 6.98
N GLN A 167 17.31 -0.90 7.96
CA GLN A 167 16.37 -0.18 8.82
C GLN A 167 15.48 0.80 8.05
N SER A 168 16.05 1.50 7.07
CA SER A 168 15.30 2.43 6.21
C SER A 168 14.32 1.66 5.31
N GLU A 169 14.76 0.56 4.71
CA GLU A 169 13.94 -0.34 3.92
C GLU A 169 12.77 -0.91 4.73
N LEU A 170 13.02 -1.43 5.93
CA LEU A 170 11.96 -1.99 6.80
C LEU A 170 10.95 -0.92 7.26
N SER A 171 11.40 0.33 7.45
CA SER A 171 10.48 1.44 7.74
C SER A 171 9.55 1.70 6.57
N MET A 172 10.11 1.84 5.35
CA MET A 172 9.34 2.07 4.14
C MET A 172 8.44 0.87 3.80
N GLU A 173 8.93 -0.36 3.97
CA GLU A 173 8.17 -1.61 3.80
C GLU A 173 6.93 -1.64 4.70
N THR A 174 7.11 -1.24 5.96
CA THR A 174 6.02 -1.20 6.94
C THR A 174 4.98 -0.16 6.55
N VAL A 175 5.40 1.05 6.21
CA VAL A 175 4.49 2.17 5.91
C VAL A 175 3.78 1.94 4.57
N GLU A 176 4.54 1.73 3.49
CA GLU A 176 3.99 1.64 2.14
C GLU A 176 3.38 0.27 1.84
N GLY A 177 3.95 -0.81 2.39
CA GLY A 177 3.42 -2.14 2.21
C GLY A 177 2.07 -2.36 2.89
N THR A 178 1.84 -1.77 4.07
CA THR A 178 0.52 -1.83 4.74
C THR A 178 -0.53 -1.02 3.98
N ALA A 179 -0.19 0.15 3.45
CA ALA A 179 -1.08 0.93 2.58
C ALA A 179 -1.42 0.17 1.28
N GLN A 180 -0.41 -0.44 0.67
CA GLN A 180 -0.55 -1.27 -0.53
C GLN A 180 -1.45 -2.48 -0.26
N TYR A 181 -1.28 -3.14 0.89
CA TYR A 181 -2.13 -4.22 1.35
C TYR A 181 -3.60 -3.78 1.48
N VAL A 182 -3.88 -2.64 2.11
CA VAL A 182 -5.24 -2.08 2.19
C VAL A 182 -5.82 -1.83 0.79
N GLY A 183 -5.01 -1.29 -0.13
CA GLY A 183 -5.34 -1.14 -1.56
C GLY A 183 -5.75 -2.45 -2.24
N ILE A 184 -4.98 -3.52 -2.02
CA ILE A 184 -5.28 -4.86 -2.55
C ILE A 184 -6.58 -5.41 -1.96
N ARG A 185 -6.79 -5.28 -0.65
CA ARG A 185 -8.03 -5.73 0.02
C ARG A 185 -9.26 -5.00 -0.50
N ALA A 186 -9.17 -3.70 -0.71
CA ALA A 186 -10.27 -2.90 -1.25
C ALA A 186 -10.56 -3.25 -2.72
N SER A 187 -9.52 -3.49 -3.52
CA SER A 187 -9.64 -3.96 -4.91
C SER A 187 -10.43 -5.26 -5.00
N ARG A 188 -10.10 -6.22 -4.13
CA ARG A 188 -10.79 -7.51 -4.04
C ARG A 188 -12.27 -7.37 -3.71
N ILE A 189 -12.65 -6.44 -2.82
CA ILE A 189 -14.05 -6.22 -2.42
C ILE A 189 -14.92 -5.80 -3.61
N VAL A 190 -14.37 -5.00 -4.52
CA VAL A 190 -15.10 -4.51 -5.72
C VAL A 190 -14.87 -5.38 -6.96
N GLY A 191 -14.17 -6.52 -6.82
CA GLY A 191 -13.88 -7.43 -7.92
C GLY A 191 -12.85 -6.92 -8.92
N TYR A 192 -12.00 -5.96 -8.53
CA TYR A 192 -10.85 -5.55 -9.34
C TYR A 192 -9.66 -6.48 -9.07
N ASP A 193 -9.12 -7.06 -10.14
CA ASP A 193 -7.97 -7.97 -10.07
C ASP A 193 -6.68 -7.18 -9.85
N TYR A 194 -6.18 -7.22 -8.62
CA TYR A 194 -4.98 -6.53 -8.19
C TYR A 194 -4.36 -7.24 -6.98
N GLY A 195 -3.03 -7.35 -6.96
CA GLY A 195 -2.32 -8.08 -5.93
C GLY A 195 -0.83 -7.72 -5.87
N VAL A 196 -0.11 -8.48 -5.04
CA VAL A 196 1.34 -8.37 -4.90
C VAL A 196 2.03 -8.75 -6.20
N MET A 197 3.02 -7.96 -6.61
CA MET A 197 3.81 -8.09 -7.84
C MET A 197 2.95 -8.04 -9.11
N TYR A 198 1.97 -7.13 -9.12
CA TYR A 198 1.19 -6.77 -10.31
C TYR A 198 1.82 -5.55 -10.99
N PHE A 199 1.82 -5.60 -12.32
CA PHE A 199 2.25 -4.53 -13.21
C PHE A 199 1.19 -4.32 -14.29
N ASP A 200 1.17 -3.14 -14.92
CA ASP A 200 0.16 -2.81 -15.93
C ASP A 200 0.07 -3.83 -17.09
N ASN A 201 1.13 -4.61 -17.34
CA ASN A 201 1.22 -5.61 -18.41
C ASN A 201 1.25 -7.08 -17.94
N THR A 202 1.42 -7.35 -16.65
CA THR A 202 1.56 -8.74 -16.13
C THR A 202 1.17 -8.82 -14.66
N SER A 203 0.78 -10.00 -14.19
CA SER A 203 0.41 -10.23 -12.79
C SER A 203 1.18 -11.40 -12.19
N ASN A 204 1.28 -11.41 -10.86
CA ASN A 204 1.93 -12.47 -10.09
C ASN A 204 3.39 -12.75 -10.53
N VAL A 205 4.16 -11.70 -10.83
CA VAL A 205 5.60 -11.87 -11.12
C VAL A 205 6.30 -12.39 -9.86
N SER A 206 7.19 -13.37 -10.02
CA SER A 206 7.87 -13.94 -8.86
C SER A 206 8.87 -12.95 -8.28
N ILE A 207 8.88 -12.80 -6.95
CA ILE A 207 9.90 -11.98 -6.26
C ILE A 207 11.32 -12.51 -6.54
N ALA A 208 11.48 -13.81 -6.76
CA ALA A 208 12.76 -14.43 -7.11
C ALA A 208 13.33 -13.95 -8.47
N GLU A 209 12.52 -13.30 -9.32
CA GLU A 209 12.99 -12.75 -10.60
C GLU A 209 13.72 -11.41 -10.45
N VAL A 210 13.55 -10.72 -9.32
CA VAL A 210 14.04 -9.34 -9.13
C VAL A 210 15.56 -9.26 -9.16
N ILE A 211 16.27 -10.04 -8.35
CA ILE A 211 17.74 -10.01 -8.32
C ILE A 211 18.37 -10.47 -9.64
N PRO A 212 17.92 -11.55 -10.29
CA PRO A 212 18.38 -11.90 -11.64
C PRO A 212 18.18 -10.77 -12.66
N MET A 213 17.01 -10.10 -12.65
CA MET A 213 16.77 -8.97 -13.54
C MET A 213 17.70 -7.80 -13.24
N PHE A 214 17.89 -7.45 -11.96
CA PHE A 214 18.82 -6.40 -11.54
C PHE A 214 20.24 -6.68 -12.02
N ARG A 215 20.78 -7.88 -11.76
CA ARG A 215 22.12 -8.29 -12.19
C ARG A 215 22.31 -8.28 -13.69
N SER A 216 21.25 -8.56 -14.46
CA SER A 216 21.29 -8.50 -15.92
C SER A 216 21.15 -7.08 -16.50
N GLY A 217 20.90 -6.06 -15.65
CA GLY A 217 20.61 -4.69 -16.08
C GLY A 217 19.20 -4.48 -16.62
N GLY A 218 18.26 -5.39 -16.31
CA GLY A 218 16.86 -5.31 -16.73
C GLY A 218 16.01 -4.35 -15.88
N ILE A 219 16.47 -4.06 -14.66
CA ILE A 219 15.89 -3.07 -13.75
C ILE A 219 17.01 -2.25 -13.10
N ASP A 220 16.71 -1.01 -12.76
CA ASP A 220 17.63 -0.12 -12.06
C ASP A 220 17.65 -0.39 -10.55
N GLU A 221 18.74 0.00 -9.87
CA GLU A 221 18.88 -0.16 -8.41
C GLU A 221 17.75 0.52 -7.63
N SER A 222 17.23 1.65 -8.13
CA SER A 222 16.10 2.35 -7.51
C SER A 222 14.83 1.51 -7.48
N PHE A 223 14.70 0.47 -8.32
CA PHE A 223 13.59 -0.47 -8.20
C PHE A 223 13.60 -1.21 -6.85
N LEU A 224 14.79 -1.53 -6.33
CA LEU A 224 14.96 -2.20 -5.05
C LEU A 224 14.51 -1.31 -3.89
N SER A 225 14.81 -0.01 -3.92
CA SER A 225 14.40 0.93 -2.86
C SER A 225 12.99 1.50 -3.03
N ASP A 226 12.56 1.74 -4.27
CA ASP A 226 11.33 2.51 -4.53
C ASP A 226 10.10 1.64 -4.79
N ARG A 227 10.30 0.41 -5.29
CA ARG A 227 9.20 -0.49 -5.66
C ARG A 227 9.07 -1.66 -4.70
N MET A 228 10.16 -2.34 -4.38
CA MET A 228 10.09 -3.58 -3.60
C MET A 228 9.48 -3.43 -2.21
N PRO A 229 9.73 -2.36 -1.42
CA PRO A 229 9.12 -2.23 -0.09
C PRO A 229 7.58 -2.22 -0.11
N TYR A 230 6.96 -1.70 -1.17
CA TYR A 230 5.50 -1.79 -1.34
C TYR A 230 5.05 -3.25 -1.48
N GLU A 231 5.79 -4.03 -2.25
CA GLU A 231 5.42 -5.39 -2.64
C GLU A 231 5.74 -6.40 -1.53
N THR A 232 6.92 -6.32 -0.94
CA THR A 232 7.34 -7.19 0.17
C THR A 232 6.49 -6.93 1.41
N GLY A 233 6.25 -5.66 1.76
CA GLY A 233 5.42 -5.34 2.92
C GLY A 233 3.96 -5.77 2.75
N ALA A 234 3.37 -5.58 1.57
CA ALA A 234 2.03 -6.08 1.29
C ALA A 234 1.96 -7.62 1.35
N LEU A 235 3.01 -8.31 0.89
CA LEU A 235 3.12 -9.76 1.00
C LEU A 235 3.17 -10.22 2.46
N LEU A 236 3.92 -9.54 3.32
CA LEU A 236 4.01 -9.87 4.74
C LEU A 236 2.66 -9.65 5.46
N CYS A 237 1.90 -8.61 5.09
CA CYS A 237 0.52 -8.47 5.56
C CYS A 237 -0.37 -9.65 5.12
N CYS A 238 -0.24 -10.10 3.87
CA CYS A 238 -0.98 -11.27 3.37
C CYS A 238 -0.57 -12.55 4.11
N LEU A 239 0.72 -12.71 4.41
CA LEU A 239 1.25 -13.80 5.23
C LEU A 239 0.60 -13.80 6.63
N LEU A 240 0.65 -12.67 7.34
CA LEU A 240 0.10 -12.53 8.70
C LEU A 240 -1.39 -12.88 8.77
N ASP A 241 -2.16 -12.43 7.79
CA ASP A 241 -3.57 -12.81 7.63
C ASP A 241 -3.74 -14.31 7.37
N ALA A 242 -2.95 -14.89 6.46
CA ALA A 242 -3.06 -16.30 6.09
C ALA A 242 -2.66 -17.27 7.22
N VAL A 243 -1.67 -16.91 8.04
CA VAL A 243 -1.25 -17.73 9.18
C VAL A 243 -2.13 -17.52 10.41
N GLY A 244 -3.06 -16.55 10.37
CA GLY A 244 -3.98 -16.25 11.45
C GLY A 244 -3.31 -15.57 12.65
N ALA A 245 -2.31 -14.71 12.41
CA ALA A 245 -1.72 -13.90 13.47
C ALA A 245 -2.79 -12.97 14.04
N GLN A 246 -3.13 -13.10 15.32
CA GLN A 246 -4.15 -12.23 15.94
C GLN A 246 -3.49 -10.96 16.46
N GLY A 247 -4.14 -9.81 16.33
CA GLY A 247 -3.65 -8.56 16.91
C GLY A 247 -2.58 -7.82 16.09
N TRP A 248 -2.14 -8.37 14.95
CA TRP A 248 -1.03 -7.80 14.18
C TRP A 248 -1.34 -6.39 13.63
N GLN A 249 -2.59 -6.16 13.21
CA GLN A 249 -3.04 -4.86 12.72
C GLN A 249 -3.12 -3.84 13.86
N GLU A 250 -3.66 -4.25 15.02
CA GLU A 250 -3.74 -3.43 16.22
C GLU A 250 -2.33 -3.04 16.72
N ARG A 251 -1.38 -3.98 16.67
CA ARG A 251 0.02 -3.76 17.03
C ARG A 251 0.70 -2.70 16.16
N LEU A 252 0.43 -2.71 14.85
CA LEU A 252 0.93 -1.70 13.92
C LEU A 252 0.20 -0.37 14.07
N ASN A 253 -1.13 -0.39 14.24
CA ASN A 253 -1.92 0.83 14.40
C ASN A 253 -1.68 1.55 15.73
N ALA A 254 -1.14 0.86 16.73
CA ALA A 254 -0.75 1.44 18.02
C ALA A 254 0.63 2.13 18.01
N GLN A 255 1.31 2.18 16.87
CA GLN A 255 2.60 2.86 16.73
C GLN A 255 2.47 4.37 16.95
N THR A 256 3.52 4.95 17.52
CA THR A 256 3.73 6.40 17.60
C THR A 256 5.15 6.74 17.13
N LEU A 257 5.46 8.02 16.97
CA LEU A 257 6.82 8.48 16.63
C LEU A 257 7.87 8.01 17.63
N GLU A 258 7.51 7.84 18.90
CA GLU A 258 8.39 7.38 19.99
C GLU A 258 8.35 5.87 20.21
N ASN A 259 7.34 5.17 19.70
CA ASN A 259 7.17 3.74 19.84
C ASN A 259 6.84 3.11 18.47
N THR A 260 7.89 2.87 17.71
CA THR A 260 7.81 2.33 16.35
C THR A 260 7.91 0.81 16.36
N THR A 261 7.43 0.19 15.29
CA THR A 261 7.69 -1.22 15.00
C THR A 261 7.79 -1.42 13.49
N THR A 262 8.07 -2.63 13.05
CA THR A 262 8.12 -2.98 11.64
C THR A 262 7.33 -4.25 11.36
N LEU A 263 6.92 -4.46 10.11
CA LEU A 263 6.34 -5.73 9.70
C LEU A 263 7.26 -6.91 10.01
N HIS A 264 8.57 -6.75 9.75
CA HIS A 264 9.58 -7.72 10.15
C HIS A 264 9.52 -8.05 11.66
N ALA A 265 9.46 -7.04 12.53
CA ALA A 265 9.38 -7.25 13.98
C ALA A 265 8.09 -8.01 14.36
N VAL A 266 6.95 -7.65 13.77
CA VAL A 266 5.66 -8.33 14.01
C VAL A 266 5.70 -9.80 13.56
N VAL A 267 6.30 -10.10 12.40
CA VAL A 267 6.47 -11.48 11.93
C VAL A 267 7.38 -12.26 12.87
N LYS A 268 8.50 -11.67 13.31
CA LYS A 268 9.44 -12.26 14.26
C LYS A 268 8.80 -12.55 15.63
N GLU A 269 8.07 -11.59 16.18
CA GLU A 269 7.32 -11.72 17.44
C GLU A 269 6.31 -12.88 17.35
N TYR A 270 5.54 -12.93 16.25
CA TYR A 270 4.57 -13.99 16.01
C TYR A 270 5.21 -15.39 15.93
N LEU A 271 6.35 -15.53 15.24
CA LEU A 271 7.09 -16.80 15.16
C LEU A 271 7.66 -17.22 16.51
N ALA A 272 8.04 -16.26 17.36
CA ALA A 272 8.51 -16.53 18.73
C ALA A 272 7.37 -16.91 19.69
N GLY A 273 6.11 -16.75 19.28
CA GLY A 273 4.93 -16.98 20.13
C GLY A 273 4.75 -15.93 21.21
N VAL A 274 5.21 -14.70 20.95
CA VAL A 274 5.14 -13.53 21.84
C VAL A 274 3.94 -12.66 21.50
#